data_AF-A0A6N7C7C3-F1
#
_entry.id   AF-A0A6N7C7C3-F1
#
_cell.length_a   1.000
_cell.length_b   1.000
_cell.length_c   1.000
_cell.angle_alpha   90.00
_cell.angle_beta   90.00
_cell.angle_gamma   90.00
#
_symmetry.space_group_name_H-M   'P 1'
#
loop_
_entity.id
_entity.type
_entity.pdbx_description
1 polymer ?
#
loop_
_entity_poly.entity_id
_entity_poly.type
_entity_poly.pdbx_seq_one_letter_code
_entity_poly.pdbx_strand_id
1 'polypeptide(L)'
;MEYLVNVLYIVAFSMFIYGLMGLTGPKTAVRGNQIAAVGMGVAVVATLISIRDTSNWVLIVAGLVIGVVLGVPPALRTKMTAMPQLVALFNGVGGGTVALIAYAEFLDSDGFTAFQHGESPTVHIVIASLFAAVIGSISFWGSVIAFLKLQETLPGRPIGIGRLQQPLNAVLLIGAVALAVAIGVKAIDPTGPTSQWWIVGVLVLAAVLGLMVVLPIGGADMPVVISLLNALTGLSAAAAGLALNNQAMIVAGMIVGASGSILTNLMAKAMNRSIPAIVAGGFGGGGTAAAVGDGTAKTAKATSAADAAIQMAYANQVIVVPGYGLAVAQAQHAVKDMAKLLESKGVEVKYAIHPVAGRMPGHMNVLLAEADVEYDAMKEMDDINDEFSRTDVTLVIGANDVTNPAARNDPSSPIHGMPILNVDQSKSVIVLKRSMNSGFAGIDNPLFFADTTSMLFGDAKKSVSEVTEELKAL
;
A
#
# COMPACT_ATOMS: atom_id res chain seq x y z
N MET A 1 36.65 11.99 -15.46
CA MET A 1 35.88 11.45 -14.31
C MET A 1 34.38 11.59 -14.51
N GLU A 2 33.90 12.69 -15.08
CA GLU A 2 32.49 12.90 -15.41
C GLU A 2 31.90 11.79 -16.32
N TYR A 3 32.58 11.43 -17.41
CA TYR A 3 32.16 10.31 -18.26
C TYR A 3 32.02 8.98 -17.50
N LEU A 4 32.90 8.73 -16.52
CA LEU A 4 32.82 7.52 -15.69
C LEU A 4 31.56 7.54 -14.81
N VAL A 5 31.25 8.69 -14.18
CA VAL A 5 30.04 8.87 -13.37
C VAL A 5 28.79 8.65 -14.23
N ASN A 6 28.73 9.24 -15.42
CA ASN A 6 27.60 9.07 -16.34
C ASN A 6 27.43 7.61 -16.79
N VAL A 7 28.53 6.90 -17.08
CA VAL A 7 28.48 5.46 -17.41
C VAL A 7 27.99 4.65 -16.21
N LEU A 8 28.45 4.94 -14.99
CA LEU A 8 27.98 4.24 -13.79
C LEU A 8 26.49 4.49 -13.52
N TYR A 9 25.98 5.70 -13.74
CA TYR A 9 24.55 5.96 -13.70
C TYR A 9 23.78 5.18 -14.77
N ILE A 10 24.34 5.03 -15.98
CA ILE A 10 23.76 4.20 -17.04
C ILE A 10 23.64 2.74 -16.61
N VAL A 11 24.70 2.20 -16.03
CA VAL A 11 24.70 0.85 -15.49
C VAL A 11 23.67 0.72 -14.36
N ALA A 12 23.66 1.66 -13.41
CA ALA A 12 22.74 1.63 -12.28
C ALA A 12 21.26 1.63 -12.72
N PHE A 13 20.86 2.50 -13.64
CA PHE A 13 19.47 2.51 -14.09
C PHE A 13 19.11 1.26 -14.91
N SER A 14 20.05 0.74 -15.70
CA SER A 14 19.82 -0.51 -16.44
C SER A 14 19.56 -1.67 -15.48
N MET A 15 20.27 -1.68 -14.36
CA MET A 15 20.04 -2.64 -13.27
C MET A 15 18.71 -2.39 -12.54
N PHE A 16 18.27 -1.14 -12.33
CA PHE A 16 16.94 -0.87 -11.78
C PHE A 16 15.82 -1.40 -12.68
N ILE A 17 15.90 -1.13 -13.99
CA ILE A 17 14.90 -1.61 -14.96
C ILE A 17 14.87 -3.14 -14.98
N TYR A 18 16.03 -3.78 -15.14
CA TYR A 18 16.11 -5.24 -15.17
C TYR A 18 15.70 -5.88 -13.83
N GLY A 19 16.05 -5.25 -12.71
CA GLY A 19 15.66 -5.68 -11.37
C GLY A 19 14.14 -5.68 -11.21
N LEU A 20 13.47 -4.60 -11.61
CA LEU A 20 12.01 -4.47 -11.57
C LEU A 20 11.31 -5.46 -12.51
N MET A 21 11.85 -5.70 -13.72
CA MET A 21 11.34 -6.76 -14.60
C MET A 21 11.39 -8.13 -13.91
N GLY A 22 12.45 -8.40 -13.15
CA GLY A 22 12.57 -9.62 -12.35
C GLY A 22 11.54 -9.75 -11.22
N LEU A 23 10.95 -8.66 -10.74
CA LEU A 23 9.92 -8.67 -9.68
C LEU A 23 8.53 -9.08 -10.18
N THR A 24 8.32 -9.21 -11.50
CA THR A 24 7.01 -9.58 -12.08
C THR A 24 6.62 -11.03 -11.83
N GLY A 25 7.57 -11.90 -11.47
CA GLY A 25 7.32 -13.33 -11.25
C GLY A 25 8.01 -13.85 -9.97
N PRO A 26 7.39 -14.78 -9.23
CA PRO A 26 7.96 -15.30 -7.97
C PRO A 26 9.35 -15.91 -8.14
N LYS A 27 9.56 -16.67 -9.22
CA LYS A 27 10.84 -17.38 -9.50
C LYS A 27 12.02 -16.43 -9.70
N THR A 28 11.77 -15.23 -10.23
CA THR A 28 12.80 -14.23 -10.52
C THR A 28 12.86 -13.11 -9.48
N ALA A 29 11.89 -13.02 -8.57
CA ALA A 29 11.74 -11.90 -7.65
C ALA A 29 12.97 -11.65 -6.77
N VAL A 30 13.56 -12.71 -6.20
CA VAL A 30 14.75 -12.59 -5.35
C VAL A 30 15.94 -12.03 -6.13
N ARG A 31 16.19 -12.57 -7.33
CA ARG A 31 17.26 -12.11 -8.22
C ARG A 31 17.00 -10.68 -8.69
N GLY A 32 15.76 -10.35 -9.03
CA GLY A 32 15.35 -9.00 -9.42
C GLY A 32 15.66 -7.99 -8.32
N ASN A 33 15.29 -8.29 -7.07
CA ASN A 33 15.58 -7.45 -5.93
C ASN A 33 17.09 -7.27 -5.69
N GLN A 34 17.87 -8.36 -5.77
CA GLN A 34 19.34 -8.29 -5.64
C GLN A 34 19.97 -7.40 -6.72
N ILE A 35 19.51 -7.49 -7.97
CA ILE A 35 20.02 -6.66 -9.07
C ILE A 35 19.69 -5.18 -8.83
N ALA A 36 18.46 -4.86 -8.39
CA ALA A 36 18.09 -3.50 -8.03
C ALA A 36 18.94 -2.97 -6.87
N ALA A 37 19.22 -3.79 -5.85
CA ALA A 37 20.08 -3.42 -4.72
C ALA A 37 21.53 -3.12 -5.15
N VAL A 38 22.11 -3.94 -6.04
CA VAL A 38 23.44 -3.66 -6.60
C VAL A 38 23.40 -2.39 -7.45
N GLY A 39 22.34 -2.16 -8.24
CA GLY A 39 22.14 -0.92 -8.99
C GLY A 39 22.16 0.32 -8.08
N MET A 40 21.52 0.25 -6.91
CA MET A 40 21.57 1.32 -5.89
C MET A 40 22.99 1.52 -5.37
N GLY A 41 23.72 0.44 -5.08
CA GLY A 41 25.14 0.52 -4.68
C GLY A 41 26.00 1.23 -5.73
N VAL A 42 25.82 0.89 -7.01
CA VAL A 42 26.53 1.55 -8.13
C VAL A 42 26.19 3.04 -8.22
N ALA A 43 24.91 3.40 -8.09
CA ALA A 43 24.48 4.80 -8.09
C ALA A 43 25.10 5.61 -6.94
N VAL A 44 25.12 5.05 -5.72
CA VAL A 44 25.76 5.69 -4.57
C VAL A 44 27.26 5.89 -4.81
N VAL A 45 27.97 4.87 -5.29
CA VAL A 45 29.40 4.98 -5.62
C VAL A 45 29.66 6.03 -6.69
N ALA A 46 28.83 6.09 -7.74
CA ALA A 46 28.93 7.11 -8.78
C ALA A 46 28.78 8.53 -8.21
N THR A 47 27.79 8.75 -7.34
CA THR A 47 27.60 10.03 -6.66
C THR A 47 28.80 10.39 -5.77
N LEU A 48 29.34 9.44 -5.01
CA LEU A 48 30.53 9.66 -4.17
C LEU A 48 31.78 10.04 -5.00
N ILE A 49 31.94 9.46 -6.19
CA ILE A 49 33.01 9.83 -7.13
C ILE A 49 32.81 11.24 -7.69
N SER A 50 31.55 11.63 -7.94
CA SER A 50 31.18 12.96 -8.43
C SER A 50 31.55 14.04 -7.42
N ILE A 51 31.22 13.82 -6.15
CA ILE A 51 31.46 14.77 -5.06
C ILE A 51 32.82 14.59 -4.37
N ARG A 52 33.77 13.89 -5.00
CA ARG A 52 35.01 13.43 -4.33
C ARG A 52 35.84 14.56 -3.71
N ASP A 53 35.75 15.75 -4.29
CA ASP A 53 36.53 16.93 -3.91
C ASP A 53 35.83 17.74 -2.79
N THR A 54 34.75 17.22 -2.20
CA THR A 54 34.01 17.87 -1.11
C THR A 54 34.80 17.89 0.22
N SER A 55 34.64 18.95 0.99
CA SER A 55 35.14 19.05 2.37
C SER A 55 34.18 18.43 3.40
N ASN A 56 32.94 18.11 3.01
CA ASN A 56 31.85 17.74 3.91
C ASN A 56 31.71 16.22 4.14
N TRP A 57 32.79 15.45 3.96
CA TRP A 57 32.79 13.99 4.11
C TRP A 57 32.24 13.52 5.46
N VAL A 58 32.57 14.23 6.55
CA VAL A 58 32.10 13.88 7.89
C VAL A 58 30.57 13.92 7.97
N LEU A 59 29.94 14.93 7.37
CA LEU A 59 28.48 15.07 7.36
C LEU A 59 27.82 13.99 6.49
N ILE A 60 28.41 13.69 5.33
CA ILE A 60 27.90 12.65 4.42
C ILE A 60 27.94 11.27 5.10
N VAL A 61 29.09 10.91 5.69
CA VAL A 61 29.26 9.62 6.38
C VAL A 61 28.36 9.54 7.61
N ALA A 62 28.28 10.61 8.41
CA ALA A 62 27.39 10.64 9.57
C ALA A 62 25.92 10.46 9.18
N GLY A 63 25.47 11.15 8.12
CA GLY A 63 24.12 11.02 7.58
C GLY A 63 23.82 9.60 7.10
N LEU A 64 24.75 8.98 6.37
CA LEU A 64 24.63 7.58 5.91
C LEU A 64 24.52 6.61 7.09
N VAL A 65 25.38 6.77 8.11
CA VAL A 65 25.37 5.93 9.31
C VAL A 65 24.04 6.09 10.06
N ILE A 66 23.57 7.31 10.28
CA ILE A 66 22.29 7.57 10.93
C ILE A 66 21.14 6.93 10.12
N GLY A 67 21.15 7.10 8.79
CA GLY A 67 20.15 6.49 7.91
C GLY A 67 20.12 4.97 8.01
N VAL A 68 21.28 4.31 8.01
CA VAL A 68 21.40 2.86 8.19
C VAL A 68 20.90 2.43 9.57
N VAL A 69 21.30 3.14 10.64
CA VAL A 69 20.90 2.83 12.02
C VAL A 69 19.40 3.00 12.23
N LEU A 70 18.77 3.98 11.59
CA LEU A 70 17.32 4.20 11.71
C LEU A 70 16.50 3.35 10.74
N GLY A 71 17.04 2.96 9.58
CA GLY A 71 16.31 2.23 8.55
C GLY A 71 16.40 0.70 8.67
N VAL A 72 17.58 0.15 8.95
CA VAL A 72 17.82 -1.31 8.92
C VAL A 72 17.12 -2.04 10.08
N PRO A 73 17.21 -1.61 11.35
CA PRO A 73 16.60 -2.36 12.44
C PRO A 73 15.07 -2.50 12.34
N PRO A 74 14.29 -1.45 12.01
CA PRO A 74 12.87 -1.61 11.76
C PRO A 74 12.55 -2.55 10.59
N ALA A 75 13.34 -2.51 9.51
CA ALA A 75 13.15 -3.40 8.37
C ALA A 75 13.35 -4.89 8.71
N LEU A 76 14.30 -5.20 9.60
CA LEU A 76 14.60 -6.58 10.00
C LEU A 76 13.69 -7.11 11.12
N ARG A 77 13.12 -6.23 11.94
CA ARG A 77 12.37 -6.63 13.16
C ARG A 77 10.86 -6.51 13.03
N THR A 78 10.34 -5.86 12.00
CA THR A 78 8.89 -5.70 11.80
C THR A 78 8.27 -7.00 11.29
N LYS A 79 7.15 -7.40 11.88
CA LYS A 79 6.40 -8.60 11.47
C LYS A 79 5.75 -8.37 10.10
N MET A 80 5.55 -9.44 9.32
CA MET A 80 4.97 -9.35 7.98
C MET A 80 3.56 -8.73 7.95
N THR A 81 2.78 -8.90 9.03
CA THR A 81 1.46 -8.26 9.17
C THR A 81 1.48 -6.74 9.32
N ALA A 82 2.61 -6.19 9.76
CA ALA A 82 2.85 -4.77 9.99
C ALA A 82 3.61 -4.10 8.84
N MET A 83 3.91 -4.83 7.75
CA MET A 83 4.57 -4.29 6.56
C MET A 83 3.87 -3.07 5.94
N PRO A 84 2.53 -2.98 5.90
CA PRO A 84 1.86 -1.80 5.33
C PRO A 84 2.31 -0.48 5.98
N GLN A 85 2.42 -0.42 7.31
CA GLN A 85 2.84 0.81 7.98
C GLN A 85 4.33 1.11 7.77
N LEU A 86 5.18 0.08 7.70
CA LEU A 86 6.61 0.27 7.43
C LEU A 86 6.83 0.85 6.03
N VAL A 87 6.10 0.35 5.03
CA VAL A 87 6.12 0.87 3.65
C VAL A 87 5.66 2.34 3.61
N ALA A 88 4.59 2.67 4.34
CA ALA A 88 4.15 4.06 4.47
C ALA A 88 5.26 4.95 5.05
N LEU A 89 5.89 4.54 6.15
CA LEU A 89 6.95 5.32 6.79
C LEU A 89 8.15 5.55 5.87
N PHE A 90 8.64 4.50 5.20
CA PHE A 90 9.78 4.61 4.27
C PHE A 90 9.46 5.47 3.06
N ASN A 91 8.25 5.36 2.50
CA ASN A 91 7.79 6.27 1.46
C ASN A 91 7.81 7.73 1.95
N GLY A 92 7.31 7.96 3.16
CA GLY A 92 7.31 9.28 3.79
C GLY A 92 8.70 9.87 3.85
N VAL A 93 9.68 9.15 4.41
CA VAL A 93 11.10 9.57 4.48
C VAL A 93 11.66 9.90 3.09
N GLY A 94 11.32 9.13 2.06
CA GLY A 94 11.68 9.43 0.67
C GLY A 94 11.13 10.79 0.21
N GLY A 95 9.84 11.05 0.41
CA GLY A 95 9.22 12.34 0.09
C GLY A 95 9.82 13.50 0.87
N GLY A 96 10.13 13.29 2.16
CA GLY A 96 10.78 14.30 3.01
C GLY A 96 12.19 14.63 2.53
N THR A 97 12.95 13.62 2.08
CA THR A 97 14.28 13.80 1.49
C THR A 97 14.20 14.69 0.25
N VAL A 98 13.24 14.43 -0.66
CA VAL A 98 13.03 15.27 -1.85
C VAL A 98 12.67 16.71 -1.49
N ALA A 99 11.83 16.91 -0.47
CA ALA A 99 11.48 18.25 0.00
C ALA A 99 12.68 19.00 0.59
N LEU A 100 13.56 18.31 1.33
CA LEU A 100 14.79 18.88 1.88
C LEU A 100 15.83 19.17 0.79
N ILE A 101 15.91 18.35 -0.26
CA ILE A 101 16.75 18.62 -1.43
C ILE A 101 16.33 19.94 -2.09
N ALA A 102 15.03 20.14 -2.34
CA ALA A 102 14.53 21.38 -2.92
C ALA A 102 14.75 22.59 -1.99
N TYR A 103 14.66 22.41 -0.68
CA TYR A 103 15.00 23.45 0.30
C TYR A 103 16.50 23.81 0.26
N ALA A 104 17.37 22.80 0.19
CA ALA A 104 18.82 23.02 0.08
C ALA A 104 19.18 23.73 -1.23
N GLU A 105 18.57 23.35 -2.36
CA GLU A 105 18.76 23.99 -3.65
C GLU A 105 18.29 25.45 -3.62
N PHE A 106 17.15 25.75 -2.98
CA PHE A 106 16.69 27.12 -2.78
C PHE A 106 17.71 27.94 -1.99
N LEU A 107 18.32 27.39 -0.94
CA LEU A 107 19.33 28.10 -0.15
C LEU A 107 20.64 28.32 -0.91
N ASP A 108 21.11 27.31 -1.64
CA ASP A 108 22.37 27.37 -2.39
C ASP A 108 22.30 28.33 -3.59
N SER A 109 21.09 28.54 -4.13
CA SER A 109 20.82 29.42 -5.27
C SER A 109 20.35 30.83 -4.88
N ASP A 110 20.49 31.22 -3.61
CA ASP A 110 19.98 32.49 -3.05
C ASP A 110 18.49 32.74 -3.31
N GLY A 111 17.72 31.66 -3.36
CA GLY A 111 16.30 31.66 -3.70
C GLY A 111 16.04 31.68 -5.19
N PHE A 112 16.81 30.88 -5.94
CA PHE A 112 16.79 30.74 -7.40
C PHE A 112 17.16 32.01 -8.19
N THR A 113 17.72 33.03 -7.52
CA THR A 113 18.15 34.28 -8.17
C THR A 113 19.61 34.26 -8.60
N ALA A 114 20.43 33.36 -8.04
CA ALA A 114 21.84 33.24 -8.38
C ALA A 114 22.25 31.75 -8.42
N PHE A 115 22.39 31.18 -9.61
CA PHE A 115 22.96 29.84 -9.75
C PHE A 115 24.49 29.95 -9.84
N GLN A 116 25.19 29.20 -9.00
CA GLN A 116 26.65 29.07 -9.13
C GLN A 116 26.96 28.31 -10.42
N HIS A 117 28.03 28.69 -11.14
CA HIS A 117 28.52 28.12 -12.42
C HIS A 117 28.05 28.75 -13.74
N GLY A 118 27.44 29.94 -13.73
CA GLY A 118 27.11 30.66 -14.98
C GLY A 118 25.94 30.05 -15.77
N GLU A 119 25.20 29.15 -15.14
CA GLU A 119 23.88 28.74 -15.62
C GLU A 119 22.87 29.85 -15.32
N SER A 120 22.12 30.26 -16.33
CA SER A 120 20.96 31.12 -16.12
C SER A 120 19.89 30.32 -15.37
N PRO A 121 19.10 30.92 -14.45
CA PRO A 121 17.87 30.31 -13.95
C PRO A 121 17.05 29.82 -15.13
N THR A 122 17.01 28.51 -15.37
CA THR A 122 16.16 28.00 -16.43
C THR A 122 14.83 27.64 -15.78
N VAL A 123 13.76 28.14 -16.37
CA VAL A 123 12.38 28.00 -15.85
C VAL A 123 12.06 26.55 -15.45
N HIS A 124 12.58 25.56 -16.17
CA HIS A 124 12.36 24.15 -15.87
C HIS A 124 13.00 23.69 -14.55
N ILE A 125 14.19 24.19 -14.16
CA ILE A 125 14.88 23.83 -12.91
C ILE A 125 14.08 24.34 -11.72
N VAL A 126 13.72 25.64 -11.75
CA VAL A 126 12.95 26.29 -10.68
C VAL A 126 11.58 25.63 -10.50
N ILE A 127 10.87 25.38 -11.60
CA ILE A 127 9.57 24.68 -11.55
C ILE A 127 9.73 23.28 -10.97
N ALA A 128 10.74 22.53 -11.41
CA ALA A 128 10.94 21.15 -10.98
C ALA A 128 11.32 21.07 -9.48
N SER A 129 12.17 21.98 -9.00
CA SER A 129 12.55 22.06 -7.59
C SER A 129 11.35 22.45 -6.70
N LEU A 130 10.57 23.44 -7.11
CA LEU A 130 9.36 23.85 -6.37
C LEU A 130 8.26 22.78 -6.38
N PHE A 131 8.08 22.08 -7.51
CA PHE A 131 7.19 20.93 -7.58
C PHE A 131 7.65 19.81 -6.64
N ALA A 132 8.96 19.52 -6.62
CA ALA A 132 9.56 18.55 -5.72
C ALA A 132 9.34 18.92 -4.24
N ALA A 133 9.49 20.19 -3.88
CA ALA A 133 9.23 20.70 -2.53
C ALA A 133 7.77 20.45 -2.09
N VAL A 134 6.81 20.84 -2.93
CA VAL A 134 5.36 20.71 -2.63
C VAL A 134 4.97 19.24 -2.52
N ILE A 135 5.27 18.43 -3.54
CA ILE A 135 4.83 17.03 -3.58
C ILE A 135 5.60 16.18 -2.58
N GLY A 136 6.90 16.44 -2.37
CA GLY A 136 7.71 15.78 -1.35
C GLY A 136 7.17 16.03 0.06
N SER A 137 6.83 17.28 0.40
CA SER A 137 6.27 17.63 1.71
C SER A 137 4.89 17.00 1.94
N ILE A 138 3.99 17.07 0.94
CA ILE A 138 2.68 16.40 0.99
C ILE A 138 2.87 14.89 1.23
N SER A 139 3.81 14.27 0.51
CA SER A 139 4.06 12.82 0.61
C SER A 139 4.63 12.42 1.96
N PHE A 140 5.56 13.20 2.53
CA PHE A 140 6.09 12.96 3.87
C PHE A 140 4.98 13.01 4.91
N TRP A 141 4.27 14.13 5.02
CA TRP A 141 3.27 14.34 6.06
C TRP A 141 2.03 13.47 5.89
N GLY A 142 1.60 13.23 4.64
CA GLY A 142 0.53 12.27 4.34
C GLY A 142 0.90 10.84 4.75
N SER A 143 2.15 10.43 4.47
CA SER A 143 2.62 9.09 4.82
C SER A 143 2.76 8.89 6.33
N VAL A 144 3.11 9.94 7.08
CA VAL A 144 3.09 9.92 8.56
C VAL A 144 1.68 9.61 9.08
N ILE A 145 0.64 10.25 8.54
CA ILE A 145 -0.74 9.94 8.95
C ILE A 145 -1.14 8.52 8.56
N ALA A 146 -0.76 8.05 7.36
CA ALA A 146 -1.01 6.68 6.93
C ALA A 146 -0.33 5.66 7.88
N PHE A 147 0.94 5.89 8.24
CA PHE A 147 1.66 5.10 9.23
C PHE A 147 0.92 5.08 10.58
N LEU A 148 0.58 6.25 11.12
CA LEU A 148 -0.04 6.36 12.44
C LEU A 148 -1.41 5.66 12.51
N LYS A 149 -2.20 5.70 11.42
CA LYS A 149 -3.48 5.00 11.32
C LYS A 149 -3.31 3.48 11.23
N LEU A 150 -2.36 3.00 10.45
CA LEU A 150 -2.10 1.56 10.31
C LEU A 150 -1.45 0.96 11.55
N GLN A 151 -0.64 1.75 12.26
CA GLN A 151 -0.10 1.44 13.58
C GLN A 151 -1.18 1.51 14.69
N GLU A 152 -2.40 1.93 14.36
CA GLU A 152 -3.55 2.08 15.28
C GLU A 152 -3.30 3.08 16.43
N THR A 153 -2.26 3.91 16.31
CA THR A 153 -2.01 5.07 17.20
C THR A 153 -3.00 6.20 16.94
N LEU A 154 -3.41 6.36 15.67
CA LEU A 154 -4.58 7.14 15.28
C LEU A 154 -5.73 6.18 14.94
N PRO A 155 -6.98 6.55 15.24
CA PRO A 155 -8.11 5.69 14.91
C PRO A 155 -8.27 5.59 13.39
N GLY A 156 -8.57 4.38 12.90
CA GLY A 156 -8.74 4.11 11.47
C GLY A 156 -10.00 4.71 10.84
N ARG A 157 -10.91 5.31 11.62
CA ARG A 157 -12.09 6.01 11.10
C ARG A 157 -11.68 7.33 10.42
N PRO A 158 -12.39 7.77 9.36
CA PRO A 158 -12.24 9.11 8.81
C PRO A 158 -12.25 10.21 9.88
N ILE A 159 -11.24 11.07 9.90
CA ILE A 159 -11.16 12.26 10.76
C ILE A 159 -11.09 13.49 9.84
N GLY A 160 -12.16 14.27 9.77
CA GLY A 160 -12.20 15.44 8.88
C GLY A 160 -13.14 16.51 9.37
N ILE A 161 -13.08 17.68 8.74
CA ILE A 161 -13.83 18.89 9.09
C ILE A 161 -15.17 18.93 8.29
N GLY A 162 -15.67 17.77 7.89
CA GLY A 162 -16.88 17.64 7.06
C GLY A 162 -16.77 18.40 5.73
N ARG A 163 -17.85 19.09 5.34
CA ARG A 163 -17.96 19.75 4.02
C ARG A 163 -16.90 20.83 3.77
N LEU A 164 -16.28 21.38 4.81
CA LEU A 164 -15.25 22.42 4.69
C LEU A 164 -13.87 21.86 4.30
N GLN A 165 -13.67 20.55 4.29
CA GLN A 165 -12.34 20.03 3.98
C GLN A 165 -11.91 20.25 2.54
N GLN A 166 -12.80 20.00 1.56
CA GLN A 166 -12.46 20.19 0.15
C GLN A 166 -12.06 21.64 -0.16
N PRO A 167 -12.82 22.66 0.26
CA PRO A 167 -12.37 24.04 0.07
C PRO A 167 -11.09 24.34 0.86
N LEU A 168 -10.91 23.81 2.07
CA LEU A 168 -9.67 23.99 2.83
C LEU A 168 -8.46 23.39 2.10
N ASN A 169 -8.57 22.16 1.61
CA ASN A 169 -7.53 21.49 0.84
C ASN A 169 -7.20 22.26 -0.44
N ALA A 170 -8.22 22.75 -1.14
CA ALA A 170 -8.05 23.58 -2.33
C ALA A 170 -7.33 24.90 -1.99
N VAL A 171 -7.72 25.58 -0.92
CA VAL A 171 -7.07 26.82 -0.46
C VAL A 171 -5.62 26.58 -0.07
N LEU A 172 -5.31 25.50 0.65
CA LEU A 172 -3.94 25.14 1.01
C LEU A 172 -3.09 24.83 -0.22
N LEU A 173 -3.63 24.09 -1.19
CA LEU A 173 -2.95 23.78 -2.44
C LEU A 173 -2.71 25.04 -3.28
N ILE A 174 -3.74 25.86 -3.49
CA ILE A 174 -3.64 27.12 -4.22
C ILE A 174 -2.65 28.05 -3.53
N GLY A 175 -2.67 28.13 -2.19
CA GLY A 175 -1.72 28.93 -1.42
C GLY A 175 -0.27 28.46 -1.60
N ALA A 176 -0.03 27.15 -1.51
CA ALA A 176 1.31 26.57 -1.74
C ALA A 176 1.81 26.82 -3.17
N VAL A 177 0.94 26.61 -4.17
CA VAL A 177 1.26 26.85 -5.59
C VAL A 177 1.46 28.33 -5.86
N ALA A 178 0.63 29.22 -5.32
CA ALA A 178 0.78 30.66 -5.51
C ALA A 178 2.09 31.18 -4.91
N LEU A 179 2.48 30.71 -3.73
CA LEU A 179 3.79 31.03 -3.13
C LEU A 179 4.95 30.47 -3.96
N ALA A 180 4.84 29.23 -4.46
CA ALA A 180 5.83 28.65 -5.35
C ALA A 180 5.97 29.47 -6.66
N VAL A 181 4.86 29.84 -7.30
CA VAL A 181 4.86 30.70 -8.48
C VAL A 181 5.48 32.06 -8.16
N ALA A 182 5.17 32.64 -7.01
CA ALA A 182 5.74 33.93 -6.60
C ALA A 182 7.27 33.84 -6.38
N ILE A 183 7.78 32.72 -5.85
CA ILE A 183 9.23 32.43 -5.82
C ILE A 183 9.78 32.37 -7.25
N GLY A 184 9.14 31.62 -8.14
CA GLY A 184 9.59 31.46 -9.53
C GLY A 184 9.57 32.74 -10.35
N VAL A 185 8.58 33.62 -10.14
CA VAL A 185 8.52 34.95 -10.79
C VAL A 185 9.64 35.84 -10.25
N LYS A 186 9.87 35.84 -8.93
CA LYS A 186 10.96 36.62 -8.33
C LYS A 186 12.34 36.15 -8.78
N ALA A 187 12.50 34.87 -9.09
CA ALA A 187 13.73 34.33 -9.68
C ALA A 187 14.11 34.97 -11.03
N ILE A 188 13.14 35.55 -11.76
CA ILE A 188 13.35 36.20 -13.06
C ILE A 188 13.84 37.65 -12.90
N ASP A 189 13.50 38.34 -11.81
CA ASP A 189 13.87 39.73 -11.55
C ASP A 189 14.76 39.84 -10.30
N PRO A 190 16.09 39.65 -10.43
CA PRO A 190 17.03 39.50 -9.32
C PRO A 190 17.38 40.85 -8.68
N THR A 191 16.36 41.52 -8.12
CA THR A 191 16.52 42.73 -7.30
C THR A 191 17.11 42.43 -5.90
N GLY A 192 17.39 41.16 -5.61
CA GLY A 192 18.04 40.66 -4.40
C GLY A 192 17.59 39.24 -4.04
N PRO A 193 18.27 38.59 -3.08
CA PRO A 193 17.96 37.21 -2.67
C PRO A 193 16.51 37.06 -2.20
N THR A 194 15.93 35.88 -2.43
CA THR A 194 14.60 35.55 -1.89
C THR A 194 14.72 35.06 -0.46
N SER A 195 13.91 35.63 0.44
CA SER A 195 13.92 35.23 1.85
C SER A 195 13.54 33.76 2.01
N GLN A 196 14.33 33.03 2.82
CA GLN A 196 14.09 31.62 3.16
C GLN A 196 12.68 31.33 3.72
N TRP A 197 12.01 32.33 4.30
CA TRP A 197 10.66 32.17 4.81
C TRP A 197 9.63 31.85 3.73
N TRP A 198 9.91 32.16 2.46
CA TRP A 198 9.03 31.86 1.34
C TRP A 198 8.97 30.35 1.07
N ILE A 199 10.13 29.70 0.97
CA ILE A 199 10.20 28.26 0.77
C ILE A 199 9.72 27.50 2.02
N VAL A 200 10.00 28.00 3.23
CA VAL A 200 9.42 27.46 4.47
C VAL A 200 7.90 27.55 4.44
N GLY A 201 7.34 28.68 3.98
CA GLY A 201 5.90 28.85 3.80
C GLY A 201 5.29 27.82 2.84
N VAL A 202 5.93 27.57 1.70
CA VAL A 202 5.52 26.51 0.75
C VAL A 202 5.54 25.14 1.43
N LEU A 203 6.63 24.80 2.12
CA LEU A 203 6.78 23.51 2.79
C LEU A 203 5.75 23.29 3.90
N VAL A 204 5.45 24.33 4.69
CA VAL A 204 4.45 24.27 5.77
C VAL A 204 3.03 24.15 5.20
N LEU A 205 2.68 24.90 4.16
CA LEU A 205 1.36 24.75 3.53
C LEU A 205 1.20 23.37 2.91
N ALA A 206 2.23 22.87 2.23
CA ALA A 206 2.26 21.52 1.68
C ALA A 206 2.21 20.45 2.78
N ALA A 207 2.84 20.69 3.93
CA ALA A 207 2.80 19.80 5.09
C ALA A 207 1.37 19.70 5.64
N VAL A 208 0.75 20.86 5.92
CA VAL A 208 -0.64 20.91 6.41
C VAL A 208 -1.59 20.29 5.39
N LEU A 209 -1.38 20.52 4.10
CA LEU A 209 -2.15 19.87 3.04
C LEU A 209 -1.99 18.35 3.07
N GLY A 210 -0.77 17.83 3.20
CA GLY A 210 -0.50 16.39 3.33
C GLY A 210 -1.25 15.76 4.50
N LEU A 211 -1.26 16.43 5.65
CA LEU A 211 -2.05 16.03 6.81
C LEU A 211 -3.56 16.02 6.48
N MET A 212 -4.08 17.11 5.91
CA MET A 212 -5.50 17.32 5.65
C MET A 212 -6.05 16.48 4.49
N VAL A 213 -5.21 16.00 3.57
CA VAL A 213 -5.63 15.09 2.51
C VAL A 213 -5.77 13.66 3.05
N VAL A 214 -4.92 13.21 3.98
CA VAL A 214 -4.90 11.80 4.44
C VAL A 214 -5.71 11.54 5.71
N LEU A 215 -5.82 12.52 6.62
CA LEU A 215 -6.65 12.45 7.83
C LEU A 215 -8.11 12.01 7.60
N PRO A 216 -8.81 12.45 6.53
CA PRO A 216 -10.20 12.04 6.31
C PRO A 216 -10.35 10.70 5.61
N ILE A 217 -9.28 10.09 5.14
CA ILE A 217 -9.37 8.81 4.43
C ILE A 217 -9.50 7.66 5.45
N GLY A 218 -10.36 6.68 5.18
CA GLY A 218 -10.58 5.53 6.08
C GLY A 218 -9.43 4.53 6.09
N GLY A 219 -9.33 3.73 7.15
CA GLY A 219 -8.25 2.78 7.39
C GLY A 219 -8.03 1.73 6.30
N ALA A 220 -9.08 1.20 5.66
CA ALA A 220 -8.87 0.24 4.56
C ALA A 220 -8.77 0.87 3.18
N ASP A 221 -8.91 2.19 3.07
CA ASP A 221 -8.49 2.90 1.86
C ASP A 221 -6.99 3.29 1.94
N MET A 222 -6.37 3.18 3.12
CA MET A 222 -4.94 3.49 3.33
C MET A 222 -4.00 2.79 2.34
N PRO A 223 -4.22 1.52 1.93
CA PRO A 223 -3.33 0.89 0.96
C PRO A 223 -3.28 1.63 -0.38
N VAL A 224 -4.44 2.13 -0.85
CA VAL A 224 -4.52 2.95 -2.08
C VAL A 224 -3.82 4.29 -1.86
N VAL A 225 -3.99 4.90 -0.69
CA VAL A 225 -3.31 6.16 -0.34
C VAL A 225 -1.80 5.98 -0.32
N ILE A 226 -1.28 4.91 0.26
CA ILE A 226 0.15 4.63 0.29
C ILE A 226 0.70 4.48 -1.13
N SER A 227 -0.02 3.74 -1.99
CA SER A 227 0.36 3.60 -3.40
C SER A 227 0.34 4.95 -4.14
N LEU A 228 -0.66 5.81 -3.87
CA LEU A 228 -0.75 7.14 -4.45
C LEU A 228 0.40 8.04 -3.98
N LEU A 229 0.68 8.07 -2.68
CA LEU A 229 1.79 8.84 -2.11
C LEU A 229 3.15 8.33 -2.61
N ASN A 230 3.27 7.03 -2.88
CA ASN A 230 4.46 6.44 -3.51
C ASN A 230 4.63 6.88 -4.96
N ALA A 231 3.54 6.93 -5.73
CA ALA A 231 3.57 7.49 -7.08
C ALA A 231 4.01 8.97 -7.07
N LEU A 232 3.45 9.76 -6.15
CA LEU A 232 3.79 11.17 -5.96
C LEU A 232 5.25 11.36 -5.53
N THR A 233 5.76 10.51 -4.65
CA THR A 233 7.17 10.53 -4.21
C THR A 233 8.12 10.19 -5.36
N GLY A 234 7.76 9.23 -6.23
CA GLY A 234 8.53 8.94 -7.44
C GLY A 234 8.58 10.13 -8.41
N LEU A 235 7.41 10.74 -8.69
CA LEU A 235 7.33 11.91 -9.57
C LEU A 235 8.08 13.12 -9.00
N SER A 236 8.03 13.35 -7.69
CA SER A 236 8.78 14.44 -7.05
C SER A 236 10.28 14.18 -7.07
N ALA A 237 10.73 12.94 -6.85
CA ALA A 237 12.13 12.55 -6.99
C ALA A 237 12.64 12.74 -8.42
N ALA A 238 11.82 12.45 -9.43
CA ALA A 238 12.16 12.70 -10.83
C ALA A 238 12.31 14.20 -11.12
N ALA A 239 11.43 15.03 -10.56
CA ALA A 239 11.51 16.49 -10.69
C ALA A 239 12.76 17.06 -9.98
N ALA A 240 13.08 16.60 -8.77
CA ALA A 240 14.34 16.96 -8.11
C ALA A 240 15.56 16.48 -8.93
N GLY A 241 15.47 15.30 -9.55
CA GLY A 241 16.48 14.83 -10.49
C GLY A 241 16.66 15.75 -11.69
N LEU A 242 15.58 16.30 -12.24
CA LEU A 242 15.65 17.29 -13.32
C LEU A 242 16.33 18.58 -12.85
N ALA A 243 15.97 19.06 -11.66
CA ALA A 243 16.53 20.28 -11.07
C ALA A 243 18.05 20.15 -10.82
N LEU A 244 18.49 18.98 -10.36
CA LEU A 244 19.90 18.68 -10.09
C LEU A 244 20.68 18.14 -11.31
N ASN A 245 20.05 18.05 -12.48
CA ASN A 245 20.61 17.41 -13.67
C ASN A 245 21.18 15.99 -13.38
N ASN A 246 20.45 15.20 -12.61
CA ASN A 246 20.84 13.85 -12.18
C ASN A 246 19.97 12.78 -12.87
N GLN A 247 20.51 12.16 -13.94
CA GLN A 247 19.80 11.11 -14.68
C GLN A 247 19.33 9.93 -13.81
N ALA A 248 20.11 9.53 -12.79
CA ALA A 248 19.74 8.39 -11.95
C ALA A 248 18.45 8.67 -11.16
N MET A 249 18.33 9.87 -10.59
CA MET A 249 17.11 10.31 -9.90
C MET A 249 15.93 10.47 -10.84
N ILE A 250 16.14 11.03 -12.04
CA ILE A 250 15.09 11.17 -13.06
C ILE A 250 14.51 9.80 -13.42
N VAL A 251 15.37 8.85 -13.82
CA VAL A 251 14.92 7.54 -14.28
C VAL A 251 14.29 6.73 -13.15
N ALA A 252 14.94 6.66 -11.98
CA ALA A 252 14.39 5.92 -10.83
C ALA A 252 13.05 6.52 -10.38
N GLY A 253 12.96 7.84 -10.27
CA GLY A 253 11.73 8.54 -9.90
C GLY A 253 10.59 8.31 -10.89
N MET A 254 10.86 8.40 -12.19
CA MET A 254 9.85 8.15 -13.23
C MET A 254 9.32 6.72 -13.19
N ILE A 255 10.20 5.72 -12.98
CA ILE A 255 9.79 4.33 -12.91
C ILE A 255 8.90 4.08 -11.67
N VAL A 256 9.31 4.59 -10.51
CA VAL A 256 8.51 4.49 -9.27
C VAL A 256 7.18 5.22 -9.41
N GLY A 257 7.19 6.42 -10.00
CA GLY A 257 6.00 7.24 -10.23
C GLY A 257 4.98 6.54 -11.15
N ALA A 258 5.45 5.97 -12.26
CA ALA A 258 4.61 5.21 -13.19
C ALA A 258 4.06 3.92 -12.56
N SER A 259 4.93 3.12 -11.93
CA SER A 259 4.54 1.87 -11.26
C SER A 259 3.53 2.11 -10.14
N GLY A 260 3.77 3.13 -9.31
CA GLY A 260 2.86 3.53 -8.24
C GLY A 260 1.51 4.00 -8.79
N SER A 261 1.49 4.76 -9.88
CA SER A 261 0.24 5.23 -10.50
C SER A 261 -0.59 4.07 -11.05
N ILE A 262 0.06 3.11 -11.71
CA ILE A 262 -0.58 1.89 -12.24
C ILE A 262 -1.15 1.06 -11.08
N LEU A 263 -0.35 0.80 -10.04
CA LEU A 263 -0.77 0.05 -8.87
C LEU A 263 -1.97 0.71 -8.18
N THR A 264 -1.92 2.03 -7.98
CA THR A 264 -3.03 2.79 -7.38
C THR A 264 -4.33 2.61 -8.16
N ASN A 265 -4.27 2.64 -9.49
CA ASN A 265 -5.44 2.44 -10.35
C ASN A 265 -5.98 1.00 -10.27
N LEU A 266 -5.09 0.00 -10.29
CA LEU A 266 -5.49 -1.41 -10.17
C LEU A 266 -6.17 -1.69 -8.82
N MET A 267 -5.62 -1.15 -7.73
CA MET A 267 -6.21 -1.30 -6.40
C MET A 267 -7.56 -0.60 -6.30
N ALA A 268 -7.68 0.63 -6.79
CA ALA A 268 -8.93 1.38 -6.77
C ALA A 268 -10.04 0.64 -7.55
N LYS A 269 -9.71 0.13 -8.75
CA LYS A 269 -10.62 -0.71 -9.55
C LYS A 269 -11.02 -2.00 -8.83
N ALA A 270 -10.06 -2.69 -8.20
CA ALA A 270 -10.35 -3.90 -7.43
C ALA A 270 -11.26 -3.65 -6.23
N MET A 271 -11.28 -2.43 -5.70
CA MET A 271 -12.22 -1.98 -4.64
C MET A 271 -13.52 -1.40 -5.19
N ASN A 272 -13.74 -1.42 -6.52
CA ASN A 272 -14.82 -0.73 -7.23
C ASN A 272 -15.02 0.73 -6.79
N ARG A 273 -13.92 1.44 -6.56
CA ARG A 273 -13.92 2.87 -6.19
C ARG A 273 -13.01 3.65 -7.11
N SER A 274 -13.37 4.90 -7.41
CA SER A 274 -12.50 5.79 -8.18
C SER A 274 -11.48 6.48 -7.26
N ILE A 275 -10.28 6.80 -7.80
CA ILE A 275 -9.24 7.52 -7.04
C ILE A 275 -9.78 8.84 -6.45
N PRO A 276 -10.52 9.69 -7.20
CA PRO A 276 -11.13 10.89 -6.62
C PRO A 276 -12.10 10.57 -5.49
N ALA A 277 -12.90 9.51 -5.58
CA ALA A 277 -13.81 9.08 -4.52
C ALA A 277 -13.09 8.52 -3.29
N ILE A 278 -11.85 8.05 -3.42
CA ILE A 278 -11.04 7.62 -2.28
C ILE A 278 -10.41 8.83 -1.58
N VAL A 279 -9.81 9.75 -2.36
CA VAL A 279 -9.21 10.99 -1.84
C VAL A 279 -10.27 11.94 -1.25
N ALA A 280 -11.46 11.99 -1.86
CA ALA A 280 -12.61 12.74 -1.34
C ALA A 280 -13.47 11.94 -0.35
N GLY A 281 -13.23 10.63 -0.21
CA GLY A 281 -14.12 9.64 0.40
C GLY A 281 -14.41 9.78 1.89
N GLY A 282 -13.69 10.65 2.59
CA GLY A 282 -14.04 11.03 3.96
C GLY A 282 -15.23 11.99 4.07
N PHE A 283 -15.77 12.50 2.95
CA PHE A 283 -16.64 13.69 2.94
C PHE A 283 -18.04 13.49 2.37
N GLY A 284 -18.45 12.25 2.10
CA GLY A 284 -19.76 11.96 1.49
C GLY A 284 -20.56 10.84 2.14
N GLY A 285 -19.98 10.05 3.05
CA GLY A 285 -20.64 8.92 3.72
C GLY A 285 -21.60 9.31 4.85
N GLY A 286 -22.14 10.54 4.84
CA GLY A 286 -23.25 10.95 5.71
C GLY A 286 -24.60 10.39 5.27
N GLY A 287 -24.61 9.43 4.34
CA GLY A 287 -25.73 8.53 4.17
C GLY A 287 -25.56 7.38 5.16
N THR A 288 -26.08 7.55 6.37
CA THR A 288 -26.80 6.44 7.00
C THR A 288 -27.85 6.02 5.99
N ALA A 289 -27.50 5.12 5.07
CA ALA A 289 -28.48 4.23 4.51
C ALA A 289 -29.08 3.57 5.75
N ALA A 290 -30.35 3.90 6.00
CA ALA A 290 -31.12 3.23 7.03
C ALA A 290 -30.87 1.75 6.83
N ALA A 291 -30.47 1.05 7.89
CA ALA A 291 -30.60 -0.38 7.93
C ALA A 291 -32.08 -0.66 7.70
N VAL A 292 -32.47 -0.89 6.44
CA VAL A 292 -33.68 -1.62 6.12
C VAL A 292 -33.31 -3.05 6.44
N GLY A 293 -33.22 -3.33 7.74
CA GLY A 293 -33.29 -4.68 8.25
C GLY A 293 -34.65 -5.17 7.81
N ASP A 294 -34.67 -5.96 6.74
CA ASP A 294 -35.79 -6.84 6.48
C ASP A 294 -35.99 -7.64 7.76
N GLY A 295 -37.13 -7.42 8.43
CA GLY A 295 -37.42 -7.78 9.82
C GLY A 295 -37.57 -9.28 10.07
N THR A 296 -36.90 -10.12 9.29
CA THR A 296 -36.71 -11.53 9.60
C THR A 296 -35.36 -11.69 10.28
N ALA A 297 -35.38 -12.07 11.56
CA ALA A 297 -34.19 -12.51 12.27
C ALA A 297 -33.65 -13.78 11.57
N LYS A 298 -32.82 -13.58 10.55
CA LYS A 298 -32.16 -14.69 9.85
C LYS A 298 -31.15 -15.30 10.80
N THR A 299 -31.37 -16.55 11.16
CA THR A 299 -30.51 -17.26 12.11
C THR A 299 -29.32 -17.85 11.37
N ALA A 300 -28.10 -17.46 11.72
CA ALA A 300 -26.89 -18.09 11.18
C ALA A 300 -26.73 -19.51 11.78
N LYS A 301 -26.39 -20.49 10.94
CA LYS A 301 -26.16 -21.87 11.38
C LYS A 301 -24.78 -21.96 12.02
N ALA A 302 -24.68 -22.30 13.31
CA ALA A 302 -23.40 -22.54 13.95
C ALA A 302 -22.94 -23.98 13.74
N THR A 303 -21.64 -24.21 13.60
CA THR A 303 -21.03 -25.54 13.49
C THR A 303 -19.86 -25.70 14.47
N SER A 304 -19.44 -26.95 14.72
CA SER A 304 -18.32 -27.29 15.58
C SER A 304 -17.06 -27.61 14.76
N ALA A 305 -15.89 -27.60 15.41
CA ALA A 305 -14.64 -27.99 14.75
C ALA A 305 -14.67 -29.45 14.26
N ALA A 306 -15.32 -30.34 15.01
CA ALA A 306 -15.50 -31.74 14.63
C ALA A 306 -16.35 -31.89 13.37
N ASP A 307 -17.48 -31.18 13.29
CA ASP A 307 -18.35 -31.21 12.10
C ASP A 307 -17.64 -30.64 10.86
N ALA A 308 -16.90 -29.54 11.04
CA ALA A 308 -16.10 -28.96 9.97
C ALA A 308 -14.99 -29.91 9.49
N ALA A 309 -14.32 -30.60 10.42
CA ALA A 309 -13.32 -31.62 10.10
C ALA A 309 -13.91 -32.80 9.33
N ILE A 310 -15.09 -33.30 9.74
CA ILE A 310 -15.79 -34.37 9.03
C ILE A 310 -16.14 -33.94 7.61
N GLN A 311 -16.72 -32.76 7.42
CA GLN A 311 -17.07 -32.26 6.09
C GLN A 311 -15.85 -32.14 5.17
N MET A 312 -14.73 -31.65 5.69
CA MET A 312 -13.49 -31.51 4.91
C MET A 312 -12.77 -32.83 4.67
N ALA A 313 -12.81 -33.79 5.60
CA ALA A 313 -12.15 -35.09 5.46
C ALA A 313 -12.75 -35.94 4.33
N TYR A 314 -14.05 -35.78 4.05
CA TYR A 314 -14.76 -36.49 2.98
C TYR A 314 -15.00 -35.64 1.72
N ALA A 315 -14.44 -34.44 1.67
CA ALA A 315 -14.49 -33.59 0.48
C ALA A 315 -13.47 -34.08 -0.58
N ASN A 316 -13.78 -33.91 -1.86
CA ASN A 316 -12.78 -34.10 -2.92
C ASN A 316 -11.92 -32.86 -3.11
N GLN A 317 -12.52 -31.68 -2.93
CA GLN A 317 -11.87 -30.39 -3.11
C GLN A 317 -12.26 -29.41 -2.00
N VAL A 318 -11.25 -28.78 -1.39
CA VAL A 318 -11.40 -27.74 -0.37
C VAL A 318 -10.72 -26.46 -0.86
N ILE A 319 -11.48 -25.36 -0.92
CA ILE A 319 -10.92 -24.03 -1.22
C ILE A 319 -10.84 -23.22 0.06
N VAL A 320 -9.64 -22.78 0.42
CA VAL A 320 -9.40 -21.88 1.54
C VAL A 320 -9.42 -20.43 1.04
N VAL A 321 -10.28 -19.60 1.65
CA VAL A 321 -10.40 -18.17 1.36
C VAL A 321 -9.83 -17.37 2.55
N PRO A 322 -8.54 -16.98 2.52
CA PRO A 322 -7.93 -16.22 3.58
C PRO A 322 -8.36 -14.75 3.57
N GLY A 323 -8.64 -14.20 4.75
CA GLY A 323 -8.89 -12.77 4.95
C GLY A 323 -8.01 -12.16 6.04
N TYR A 324 -8.23 -10.88 6.34
CA TYR A 324 -7.44 -10.16 7.33
C TYR A 324 -7.49 -10.80 8.74
N GLY A 325 -8.59 -11.48 9.09
CA GLY A 325 -8.69 -12.19 10.36
C GLY A 325 -7.65 -13.32 10.53
N LEU A 326 -7.24 -13.99 9.44
CA LEU A 326 -6.16 -14.97 9.46
C LEU A 326 -4.82 -14.33 9.86
N ALA A 327 -4.54 -13.15 9.29
CA ALA A 327 -3.34 -12.38 9.57
C ALA A 327 -3.29 -11.92 11.04
N VAL A 328 -4.39 -11.37 11.56
CA VAL A 328 -4.49 -10.90 12.95
C VAL A 328 -4.29 -12.04 13.95
N ALA A 329 -4.85 -13.23 13.66
CA ALA A 329 -4.72 -14.40 14.51
C ALA A 329 -3.36 -15.13 14.35
N GLN A 330 -2.54 -14.75 13.37
CA GLN A 330 -1.30 -15.45 13.02
C GLN A 330 -1.55 -16.95 12.73
N ALA A 331 -2.62 -17.24 11.97
CA ALA A 331 -3.10 -18.59 11.73
C ALA A 331 -2.50 -19.24 10.45
N GLN A 332 -1.65 -18.54 9.70
CA GLN A 332 -1.11 -19.01 8.42
C GLN A 332 -0.43 -20.39 8.49
N HIS A 333 0.36 -20.65 9.54
CA HIS A 333 1.01 -21.95 9.75
C HIS A 333 0.01 -23.04 10.11
N ALA A 334 -0.99 -22.74 10.95
CA ALA A 334 -2.02 -23.70 11.32
C ALA A 334 -2.86 -24.11 10.10
N VAL A 335 -3.17 -23.15 9.21
CA VAL A 335 -3.89 -23.42 7.96
C VAL A 335 -3.06 -24.28 7.01
N LYS A 336 -1.73 -24.06 6.94
CA LYS A 336 -0.83 -24.91 6.15
C LYS A 336 -0.79 -26.33 6.68
N ASP A 337 -0.70 -26.51 8.00
CA ASP A 337 -0.66 -27.84 8.62
C ASP A 337 -1.99 -28.59 8.41
N MET A 338 -3.12 -27.89 8.50
CA MET A 338 -4.44 -28.42 8.16
C MET A 338 -4.53 -28.84 6.69
N ALA A 339 -4.09 -27.97 5.77
CA ALA A 339 -4.10 -28.27 4.33
C ALA A 339 -3.24 -29.48 4.00
N LYS A 340 -2.03 -29.57 4.56
CA LYS A 340 -1.14 -30.72 4.37
C LYS A 340 -1.76 -32.03 4.87
N LEU A 341 -2.51 -31.98 5.96
CA LEU A 341 -3.22 -33.15 6.49
C LEU A 341 -4.36 -33.57 5.56
N LEU A 342 -5.13 -32.63 5.01
CA LEU A 342 -6.17 -32.89 4.01
C LEU A 342 -5.58 -33.47 2.73
N GLU A 343 -4.48 -32.92 2.22
CA GLU A 343 -3.75 -33.44 1.06
C GLU A 343 -3.26 -34.87 1.28
N SER A 344 -2.79 -35.20 2.50
CA SER A 344 -2.38 -36.57 2.85
C SER A 344 -3.54 -37.59 2.82
N LYS A 345 -4.78 -37.10 2.95
CA LYS A 345 -6.02 -37.89 2.82
C LYS A 345 -6.56 -37.91 1.39
N GLY A 346 -5.86 -37.29 0.43
CA GLY A 346 -6.23 -37.25 -0.99
C GLY A 346 -7.20 -36.13 -1.36
N VAL A 347 -7.41 -35.15 -0.48
CA VAL A 347 -8.25 -33.97 -0.74
C VAL A 347 -7.43 -32.90 -1.48
N GLU A 348 -7.95 -32.37 -2.58
CA GLU A 348 -7.30 -31.26 -3.29
C GLU A 348 -7.54 -29.94 -2.54
N VAL A 349 -6.47 -29.28 -2.07
CA VAL A 349 -6.56 -28.00 -1.36
C VAL A 349 -6.03 -26.86 -2.23
N LYS A 350 -6.85 -25.81 -2.40
CA LYS A 350 -6.45 -24.57 -3.11
C LYS A 350 -6.68 -23.36 -2.23
N TYR A 351 -5.91 -22.31 -2.46
CA TYR A 351 -6.06 -21.02 -1.78
C TYR A 351 -6.58 -19.98 -2.77
N ALA A 352 -7.74 -19.42 -2.48
CA ALA A 352 -8.38 -18.39 -3.31
C ALA A 352 -8.06 -17.00 -2.76
N ILE A 353 -7.21 -16.26 -3.48
CA ILE A 353 -6.72 -14.95 -3.04
C ILE A 353 -7.52 -13.84 -3.71
N HIS A 354 -8.17 -13.02 -2.90
CA HIS A 354 -8.79 -11.79 -3.39
C HIS A 354 -7.74 -10.65 -3.47
N PRO A 355 -7.69 -9.85 -4.56
CA PRO A 355 -6.65 -8.82 -4.75
C PRO A 355 -6.53 -7.80 -3.61
N VAL A 356 -7.64 -7.51 -2.94
CA VAL A 356 -7.72 -6.55 -1.81
C VAL A 356 -7.90 -7.23 -0.44
N ALA A 357 -7.66 -8.54 -0.33
CA ALA A 357 -7.66 -9.21 0.96
C ALA A 357 -6.50 -8.72 1.84
N GLY A 358 -6.83 -8.16 3.01
CA GLY A 358 -5.87 -7.70 4.00
C GLY A 358 -5.72 -6.18 4.07
N ARG A 359 -4.51 -5.72 4.42
CA ARG A 359 -4.16 -4.29 4.58
C ARG A 359 -3.08 -3.78 3.61
N MET A 360 -2.70 -4.57 2.61
CA MET A 360 -1.83 -4.14 1.50
C MET A 360 -2.07 -5.03 0.27
N PRO A 361 -1.73 -4.58 -0.94
CA PRO A 361 -1.71 -5.46 -2.10
C PRO A 361 -0.82 -6.67 -1.85
N GLY A 362 -1.32 -7.86 -2.18
CA GLY A 362 -0.57 -9.11 -2.00
C GLY A 362 -0.34 -9.50 -0.54
N HIS A 363 -1.04 -8.90 0.44
CA HIS A 363 -0.84 -9.20 1.86
C HIS A 363 -0.99 -10.70 2.13
N MET A 364 -2.03 -11.34 1.59
CA MET A 364 -2.27 -12.77 1.82
C MET A 364 -1.21 -13.64 1.12
N ASN A 365 -0.78 -13.30 -0.10
CA ASN A 365 0.25 -14.04 -0.82
C ASN A 365 1.56 -14.07 -0.01
N VAL A 366 1.94 -12.93 0.57
CA VAL A 366 3.16 -12.80 1.37
C VAL A 366 3.07 -13.60 2.67
N LEU A 367 1.93 -13.56 3.38
CA LEU A 367 1.75 -14.32 4.63
C LEU A 367 1.69 -15.83 4.40
N LEU A 368 1.05 -16.28 3.32
CA LEU A 368 1.02 -17.70 2.99
C LEU A 368 2.37 -18.20 2.49
N ALA A 369 3.12 -17.37 1.75
CA ALA A 369 4.50 -17.67 1.39
C ALA A 369 5.42 -17.74 2.63
N GLU A 370 5.20 -16.92 3.66
CA GLU A 370 5.90 -17.04 4.95
C GLU A 370 5.58 -18.37 5.65
N ALA A 371 4.35 -18.87 5.51
CA ALA A 371 3.97 -20.21 5.95
C ALA A 371 4.49 -21.33 5.04
N ASP A 372 5.22 -21.00 3.96
CA ASP A 372 5.77 -21.95 3.01
C ASP A 372 4.65 -22.78 2.33
N VAL A 373 3.58 -22.08 1.93
CA VAL A 373 2.53 -22.59 1.03
C VAL A 373 3.03 -22.47 -0.40
N GLU A 374 2.84 -23.52 -1.21
CA GLU A 374 3.26 -23.51 -2.60
C GLU A 374 2.49 -22.48 -3.43
N TYR A 375 3.21 -21.73 -4.25
CA TYR A 375 2.62 -20.70 -5.13
C TYR A 375 1.59 -21.26 -6.10
N ASP A 376 1.76 -22.49 -6.57
CA ASP A 376 0.83 -23.10 -7.52
C ASP A 376 -0.53 -23.41 -6.88
N ALA A 377 -0.58 -23.59 -5.55
CA ALA A 377 -1.82 -23.75 -4.78
C ALA A 377 -2.51 -22.41 -4.52
N MET A 378 -1.79 -21.29 -4.59
CA MET A 378 -2.34 -19.94 -4.47
C MET A 378 -2.87 -19.46 -5.82
N LYS A 379 -4.20 -19.40 -5.95
CA LYS A 379 -4.89 -18.93 -7.16
C LYS A 379 -5.45 -17.54 -6.94
N GLU A 380 -5.27 -16.68 -7.94
CA GLU A 380 -5.91 -15.37 -7.95
C GLU A 380 -7.41 -15.53 -8.23
N MET A 381 -8.20 -14.53 -7.80
CA MET A 381 -9.66 -14.54 -7.90
C MET A 381 -10.19 -14.87 -9.30
N ASP A 382 -9.58 -14.29 -10.34
CA ASP A 382 -10.03 -14.48 -11.73
C ASP A 382 -9.80 -15.92 -12.22
N ASP A 383 -8.77 -16.60 -11.71
CA ASP A 383 -8.44 -17.98 -12.09
C ASP A 383 -9.28 -19.01 -11.34
N ILE A 384 -9.66 -18.72 -10.09
CA ILE A 384 -10.34 -19.69 -9.21
C ILE A 384 -11.87 -19.57 -9.20
N ASN A 385 -12.43 -18.44 -9.65
CA ASN A 385 -13.85 -18.16 -9.50
C ASN A 385 -14.76 -19.19 -10.21
N ASP A 386 -14.33 -19.75 -11.33
CA ASP A 386 -15.06 -20.79 -12.06
C ASP A 386 -15.02 -22.16 -11.36
N GLU A 387 -14.10 -22.35 -10.41
CA GLU A 387 -13.94 -23.61 -9.66
C GLU A 387 -14.92 -23.75 -8.49
N PHE A 388 -15.46 -22.64 -7.94
CA PHE A 388 -16.33 -22.70 -6.76
C PHE A 388 -17.57 -23.57 -6.97
N SER A 389 -18.14 -23.59 -8.17
CA SER A 389 -19.33 -24.40 -8.51
C SER A 389 -19.11 -25.91 -8.38
N ARG A 390 -17.86 -26.39 -8.50
CA ARG A 390 -17.48 -27.80 -8.35
C ARG A 390 -16.82 -28.12 -7.01
N THR A 391 -16.62 -27.10 -6.16
CA THR A 391 -15.96 -27.25 -4.85
C THR A 391 -16.93 -27.82 -3.82
N ASP A 392 -16.46 -28.80 -3.05
CA ASP A 392 -17.27 -29.45 -2.03
C ASP A 392 -17.37 -28.59 -0.76
N VAL A 393 -16.25 -28.08 -0.26
CA VAL A 393 -16.20 -27.24 0.95
C VAL A 393 -15.33 -26.02 0.71
N THR A 394 -15.86 -24.82 0.96
CA THR A 394 -15.10 -23.58 0.98
C THR A 394 -14.92 -23.10 2.41
N LEU A 395 -13.66 -22.97 2.85
CA LEU A 395 -13.29 -22.53 4.18
C LEU A 395 -12.90 -21.04 4.17
N VAL A 396 -13.79 -20.18 4.61
CA VAL A 396 -13.59 -18.72 4.67
C VAL A 396 -13.00 -18.33 6.02
N ILE A 397 -11.74 -17.89 6.05
CA ILE A 397 -11.02 -17.60 7.30
C ILE A 397 -10.82 -16.11 7.49
N GLY A 398 -11.68 -15.50 8.30
CA GLY A 398 -11.53 -14.08 8.67
C GLY A 398 -11.68 -13.11 7.49
N ALA A 399 -12.34 -13.54 6.41
CA ALA A 399 -12.80 -12.69 5.32
C ALA A 399 -14.28 -12.32 5.51
N ASN A 400 -14.70 -11.16 5.03
CA ASN A 400 -16.09 -10.74 5.08
C ASN A 400 -16.51 -10.07 3.77
N ASP A 401 -16.00 -8.87 3.51
CA ASP A 401 -16.46 -8.05 2.38
C ASP A 401 -16.10 -8.68 1.01
N VAL A 402 -14.92 -9.31 0.90
CA VAL A 402 -14.43 -9.99 -0.31
C VAL A 402 -15.21 -11.27 -0.67
N THR A 403 -16.08 -11.72 0.23
CA THR A 403 -16.97 -12.87 0.06
C THR A 403 -18.44 -12.47 0.18
N ASN A 404 -18.78 -11.18 0.11
CA ASN A 404 -20.14 -10.70 0.38
C ASN A 404 -20.99 -10.66 -0.91
N PRO A 405 -22.02 -11.51 -1.06
CA PRO A 405 -22.84 -11.57 -2.27
C PRO A 405 -23.66 -10.31 -2.54
N ALA A 406 -23.81 -9.41 -1.56
CA ALA A 406 -24.46 -8.12 -1.75
C ALA A 406 -23.75 -7.28 -2.82
N ALA A 407 -22.44 -7.48 -3.03
CA ALA A 407 -21.70 -6.83 -4.11
C ALA A 407 -22.26 -7.14 -5.51
N ARG A 408 -22.83 -8.34 -5.71
CA ARG A 408 -23.42 -8.78 -6.99
C ARG A 408 -24.94 -8.59 -7.03
N ASN A 409 -25.62 -8.82 -5.91
CA ASN A 409 -27.06 -9.01 -5.89
C ASN A 409 -27.85 -7.76 -5.42
N ASP A 410 -27.20 -6.82 -4.74
CA ASP A 410 -27.88 -5.67 -4.12
C ASP A 410 -27.32 -4.33 -4.65
N PRO A 411 -28.04 -3.67 -5.58
CA PRO A 411 -27.66 -2.35 -6.10
C PRO A 411 -27.57 -1.23 -5.06
N SER A 412 -28.21 -1.39 -3.89
CA SER A 412 -28.17 -0.41 -2.80
C SER A 412 -26.96 -0.57 -1.89
N SER A 413 -26.22 -1.68 -2.02
CA SER A 413 -25.06 -1.97 -1.20
C SER A 413 -23.89 -1.02 -1.51
N PRO A 414 -23.17 -0.50 -0.48
CA PRO A 414 -21.97 0.32 -0.68
C PRO A 414 -20.84 -0.39 -1.46
N ILE A 415 -20.89 -1.72 -1.54
CA ILE A 415 -19.90 -2.55 -2.24
C ILE A 415 -20.45 -3.11 -3.57
N HIS A 416 -21.61 -2.64 -4.04
CA HIS A 416 -22.19 -3.10 -5.30
C HIS A 416 -21.22 -2.89 -6.46
N GLY A 417 -21.02 -3.93 -7.29
CA GLY A 417 -20.09 -3.95 -8.41
C GLY A 417 -18.64 -4.30 -8.05
N MET A 418 -18.31 -4.47 -6.76
CA MET A 418 -17.02 -5.01 -6.35
C MET A 418 -16.90 -6.47 -6.82
N PRO A 419 -15.83 -6.84 -7.55
CA PRO A 419 -15.52 -8.25 -7.78
C PRO A 419 -15.39 -8.96 -6.43
N ILE A 420 -15.95 -10.16 -6.31
CA ILE A 420 -15.87 -10.96 -5.09
C ILE A 420 -15.49 -12.39 -5.45
N LEU A 421 -15.03 -13.15 -4.45
CA LEU A 421 -14.93 -14.60 -4.58
C LEU A 421 -16.34 -15.20 -4.51
N ASN A 422 -16.69 -16.01 -5.52
CA ASN A 422 -18.00 -16.66 -5.66
C ASN A 422 -18.17 -17.85 -4.69
N VAL A 423 -17.83 -17.65 -3.42
CA VAL A 423 -17.87 -18.68 -2.38
C VAL A 423 -19.29 -19.21 -2.15
N ASP A 424 -20.30 -18.38 -2.43
CA ASP A 424 -21.73 -18.73 -2.34
C ASP A 424 -22.13 -19.85 -3.32
N GLN A 425 -21.33 -20.09 -4.36
CA GLN A 425 -21.58 -21.15 -5.35
C GLN A 425 -21.03 -22.53 -4.93
N SER A 426 -20.29 -22.62 -3.82
CA SER A 426 -19.79 -23.89 -3.30
C SER A 426 -20.90 -24.74 -2.69
N LYS A 427 -20.72 -26.07 -2.68
CA LYS A 427 -21.73 -26.98 -2.09
C LYS A 427 -21.91 -26.73 -0.59
N SER A 428 -20.82 -26.47 0.12
CA SER A 428 -20.83 -26.05 1.53
C SER A 428 -19.80 -24.96 1.77
N VAL A 429 -20.14 -24.01 2.64
CA VAL A 429 -19.27 -22.90 3.05
C VAL A 429 -19.15 -22.90 4.56
N ILE A 430 -17.91 -22.87 5.06
CA ILE A 430 -17.62 -22.77 6.50
C ILE A 430 -16.91 -21.44 6.74
N VAL A 431 -17.52 -20.56 7.53
CA VAL A 431 -16.98 -19.23 7.82
C VAL A 431 -16.42 -19.18 9.25
N LEU A 432 -15.13 -18.90 9.37
CA LEU A 432 -14.44 -18.70 10.65
C LEU A 432 -14.39 -17.22 11.02
N LYS A 433 -15.06 -16.86 12.11
CA LYS A 433 -15.01 -15.51 12.70
C LYS A 433 -15.26 -15.54 14.20
N ARG A 434 -14.82 -14.50 14.92
CA ARG A 434 -14.99 -14.39 16.38
C ARG A 434 -16.42 -14.07 16.82
N SER A 435 -17.13 -13.26 16.05
CA SER A 435 -18.47 -12.76 16.39
C SER A 435 -19.22 -12.36 15.12
N MET A 436 -20.52 -12.04 15.20
CA MET A 436 -21.30 -11.57 14.05
C MET A 436 -21.00 -10.14 13.58
N ASN A 437 -19.99 -9.48 14.14
CA ASN A 437 -19.59 -8.11 13.75
C ASN A 437 -19.31 -7.99 12.25
N SER A 438 -19.63 -6.81 11.71
CA SER A 438 -19.42 -6.46 10.31
C SER A 438 -17.95 -6.33 9.95
N GLY A 439 -17.68 -6.37 8.64
CA GLY A 439 -16.35 -6.26 8.05
C GLY A 439 -15.88 -4.82 7.97
N PHE A 440 -15.04 -4.51 6.99
CA PHE A 440 -14.53 -3.15 6.82
C PHE A 440 -15.64 -2.20 6.33
N ALA A 441 -16.48 -2.66 5.40
CA ALA A 441 -17.59 -1.89 4.84
C ALA A 441 -18.71 -1.60 5.85
N GLY A 442 -18.66 -2.19 7.04
CA GLY A 442 -19.65 -1.94 8.10
C GLY A 442 -21.04 -2.48 7.81
N ILE A 443 -21.20 -3.31 6.78
CA ILE A 443 -22.46 -3.93 6.36
C ILE A 443 -22.56 -5.39 6.81
N ASP A 444 -23.79 -5.88 6.92
CA ASP A 444 -24.06 -7.30 7.11
C ASP A 444 -23.77 -8.09 5.83
N ASN A 445 -23.45 -9.37 6.00
CA ASN A 445 -23.13 -10.26 4.90
C ASN A 445 -24.22 -11.32 4.73
N PRO A 446 -24.99 -11.29 3.62
CA PRO A 446 -26.02 -12.28 3.32
C PRO A 446 -25.50 -13.72 3.29
N LEU A 447 -24.21 -13.94 2.98
CA LEU A 447 -23.60 -15.27 2.97
C LEU A 447 -23.74 -15.98 4.32
N PHE A 448 -23.63 -15.25 5.43
CA PHE A 448 -23.68 -15.87 6.78
C PHE A 448 -25.05 -16.47 7.11
N PHE A 449 -26.07 -16.13 6.34
CA PHE A 449 -27.43 -16.60 6.48
C PHE A 449 -27.85 -17.54 5.36
N ALA A 450 -26.95 -17.85 4.41
CA ALA A 450 -27.23 -18.75 3.31
C ALA A 450 -27.36 -20.19 3.80
N ASP A 451 -28.21 -20.99 3.14
CA ASP A 451 -28.50 -22.34 3.58
C ASP A 451 -27.30 -23.29 3.53
N THR A 452 -26.40 -23.05 2.58
CA THR A 452 -25.15 -23.78 2.37
C THR A 452 -24.03 -23.35 3.31
N THR A 453 -24.24 -22.31 4.14
CA THR A 453 -23.21 -21.71 4.98
C THR A 453 -23.37 -22.08 6.45
N SER A 454 -22.26 -22.44 7.07
CA SER A 454 -22.13 -22.71 8.50
C SER A 454 -21.05 -21.83 9.13
N MET A 455 -21.27 -21.36 10.35
CA MET A 455 -20.40 -20.45 11.09
C MET A 455 -19.61 -21.22 12.15
N LEU A 456 -18.29 -21.23 12.04
CA LEU A 456 -17.39 -21.73 13.07
C LEU A 456 -16.89 -20.55 13.90
N PHE A 457 -17.48 -20.35 15.08
CA PHE A 457 -17.13 -19.21 15.93
C PHE A 457 -15.85 -19.47 16.73
N GLY A 458 -14.91 -18.54 16.67
CA GLY A 458 -13.68 -18.63 17.45
C GLY A 458 -12.56 -17.73 16.93
N ASP A 459 -11.43 -17.77 17.65
CA ASP A 459 -10.17 -17.24 17.11
C ASP A 459 -9.69 -18.14 15.97
N ALA A 460 -9.28 -17.55 14.85
CA ALA A 460 -8.96 -18.32 13.65
C ALA A 460 -7.84 -19.35 13.87
N LYS A 461 -6.81 -19.01 14.66
CA LYS A 461 -5.71 -19.95 14.92
C LYS A 461 -6.17 -21.11 15.78
N LYS A 462 -6.93 -20.81 16.84
CA LYS A 462 -7.48 -21.83 17.74
C LYS A 462 -8.44 -22.76 16.99
N SER A 463 -9.41 -22.22 16.27
CA SER A 463 -10.41 -23.01 15.54
C SER A 463 -9.79 -23.88 14.46
N VAL A 464 -8.82 -23.36 13.69
CA VAL A 464 -8.10 -24.18 12.70
C VAL A 464 -7.27 -25.29 13.37
N SER A 465 -6.67 -25.01 14.53
CA SER A 465 -5.92 -26.02 15.28
C SER A 465 -6.84 -27.14 15.79
N GLU A 466 -7.99 -26.79 16.36
CA GLU A 466 -9.01 -27.75 16.81
C GLU A 466 -9.51 -28.61 15.65
N VAL A 467 -9.83 -27.99 14.50
CA VAL A 467 -10.20 -28.73 13.27
C VAL A 467 -9.08 -29.69 12.85
N THR A 468 -7.82 -29.26 12.94
CA THR A 468 -6.66 -30.09 12.57
C THR A 468 -6.50 -31.27 13.52
N GLU A 469 -6.80 -31.11 14.82
CA GLU A 469 -6.79 -32.19 15.80
C GLU A 469 -7.90 -33.21 15.51
N GLU A 470 -9.11 -32.76 15.23
CA GLU A 470 -10.23 -33.62 14.85
C GLU A 470 -9.97 -34.36 13.52
N LEU A 471 -9.35 -33.70 12.54
CA LEU A 471 -8.94 -34.31 11.28
C LEU A 471 -7.90 -35.43 11.44
N LYS A 472 -7.10 -35.44 12.51
CA LYS A 472 -6.14 -36.53 12.82
C LYS A 472 -6.81 -37.74 13.44
N ALA A 473 -7.96 -37.54 14.09
CA ALA A 473 -8.73 -38.60 14.72
C ALA A 473 -9.59 -39.38 13.71
N LEU A 474 -9.90 -38.74 12.57
CA LEU A 474 -10.45 -39.34 11.35
C LEU A 474 -9.33 -39.91 10.47
#